data_AF-A0A2E9TE80-F1
#
_entry.id   AF-A0A2E9TE80-F1
#
_cell.length_a   1.000
_cell.length_b   1.000
_cell.length_c   1.000
_cell.angle_alpha   90.00
_cell.angle_beta   90.00
_cell.angle_gamma   90.00
#
_symmetry.space_group_name_H-M   'P 1'
#
loop_
_entity.id
_entity.type
_entity.pdbx_description
1 polymer ?
#
loop_
_entity_poly.entity_id
_entity_poly.type
_entity_poly.pdbx_seq_one_letter_code
_entity_poly.pdbx_strand_id
1 'polypeptide(L)' 'MANADAERRGVSVTTRVTAEHPDDPIILATPGNLLALILRHFNRSVASDFWRLLSMPDIYRLAIRTGSPPTIERVWS' A
#
# COMPACT_ATOMS: atom_id res chain seq x y z
N MET A 1 17.16 13.20 2.56
CA MET A 1 16.22 13.88 1.63
C MET A 1 15.73 12.96 0.51
N ALA A 2 16.57 12.12 -0.13
CA ALA A 2 16.16 11.29 -1.26
C ALA A 2 15.03 10.27 -1.00
N ASN A 3 14.95 9.66 0.19
CA ASN A 3 13.99 8.60 0.47
C ASN A 3 12.54 9.12 0.59
N ALA A 4 12.32 10.24 1.30
CA ALA A 4 10.98 10.78 1.50
C ALA A 4 10.31 11.24 0.19
N ASP A 5 11.10 11.79 -0.75
CA ASP A 5 10.56 12.19 -2.06
C ASP A 5 10.28 11.00 -2.97
N ALA A 6 11.07 9.92 -2.87
CA ALA A 6 10.79 8.67 -3.56
C ALA A 6 9.52 7.99 -3.02
N GLU A 7 9.37 7.96 -1.69
CA GLU A 7 8.19 7.45 -1.00
C GLU A 7 6.91 8.23 -1.36
N ARG A 8 6.97 9.57 -1.32
CA ARG A 8 5.86 10.45 -1.71
C ARG A 8 5.42 10.20 -3.15
N ARG A 9 6.39 10.05 -4.06
CA ARG A 9 6.12 9.72 -5.47
C ARG A 9 5.49 8.34 -5.61
N GLY A 10 5.99 7.33 -4.89
CA GLY A 10 5.44 5.98 -4.90
C GLY A 10 3.98 5.93 -4.44
N VAL A 11 3.64 6.63 -3.34
CA VAL A 11 2.26 6.76 -2.89
C VAL A 11 1.41 7.49 -3.94
N SER A 12 1.89 8.60 -4.49
CA SER A 12 1.15 9.38 -5.49
C SER A 12 0.83 8.59 -6.75
N VAL A 13 1.80 7.82 -7.27
CA VAL A 13 1.58 6.95 -8.44
C VAL A 13 0.57 5.86 -8.09
N THR A 14 0.69 5.24 -6.91
CA THR A 14 -0.26 4.21 -6.47
C THR A 14 -1.68 4.75 -6.40
N THR A 15 -1.90 5.89 -5.74
CA THR A 15 -3.21 6.54 -5.64
C THR A 15 -3.79 6.85 -7.01
N ARG A 16 -2.95 7.36 -7.92
CA ARG A 16 -3.35 7.68 -9.30
C ARG A 16 -3.80 6.42 -10.06
N VAL A 17 -2.99 5.36 -10.08
CA VAL A 17 -3.31 4.13 -10.82
C VAL A 17 -4.57 3.47 -10.26
N THR A 18 -4.75 3.44 -8.93
CA THR A 18 -5.99 2.91 -8.33
C THR A 18 -7.24 3.73 -8.67
N ALA A 19 -7.10 5.03 -8.94
CA ALA A 19 -8.20 5.89 -9.33
C ALA A 19 -8.51 5.82 -10.83
N GLU A 20 -7.49 5.65 -11.67
CA GLU A 20 -7.62 5.48 -13.13
C GLU A 20 -8.18 4.09 -13.49
N HIS A 21 -7.95 3.09 -12.63
CA HIS A 21 -8.34 1.69 -12.83
C HIS A 21 -9.12 1.12 -11.63
N PRO A 22 -10.35 1.60 -11.37
CA PRO A 22 -11.10 1.23 -10.16
C PRO A 22 -11.55 -0.24 -10.11
N ASP A 23 -11.71 -0.88 -11.27
CA ASP A 23 -12.21 -2.26 -11.39
C ASP A 23 -11.13 -3.26 -11.80
N ASP A 24 -9.92 -2.80 -12.14
CA ASP A 24 -8.83 -3.68 -12.56
C ASP A 24 -7.98 -4.13 -11.35
N PRO A 25 -7.58 -5.41 -11.30
CA PRO A 25 -6.59 -5.85 -10.33
C PRO A 25 -5.22 -5.22 -10.63
N ILE A 26 -4.67 -4.48 -9.68
CA ILE A 26 -3.34 -3.86 -9.76
C ILE A 26 -2.35 -4.65 -8.91
N ILE A 27 -1.22 -5.06 -9.50
CA ILE A 27 -0.12 -5.71 -8.80
C ILE A 27 1.03 -4.72 -8.62
N LEU A 28 1.46 -4.52 -7.38
CA LEU A 28 2.59 -3.65 -7.03
C LEU A 28 3.71 -4.46 -6.39
N ALA A 29 4.87 -4.49 -7.02
CA ALA A 29 6.10 -5.00 -6.44
C ALA A 29 6.93 -3.83 -5.87
N THR A 30 7.08 -3.78 -4.55
CA THR A 30 7.74 -2.65 -3.85
C THR A 30 8.61 -3.14 -2.69
N PRO A 31 9.60 -2.36 -2.23
CA PRO A 31 10.26 -2.60 -0.95
C PRO A 31 9.26 -2.45 0.22
N GLY A 32 9.47 -3.18 1.32
CA GLY A 32 8.54 -3.22 2.45
C GLY A 32 8.19 -1.86 3.09
N ASN A 33 9.14 -0.92 3.12
CA ASN A 33 8.86 0.44 3.63
C ASN A 33 7.84 1.19 2.77
N LEU A 34 7.92 1.06 1.45
CA LEU A 34 6.97 1.69 0.54
C LEU A 34 5.60 1.04 0.64
N LEU A 35 5.55 -0.30 0.75
CA LEU A 35 4.30 -1.02 1.02
C LEU A 35 3.62 -0.49 2.30
N ALA A 36 4.36 -0.37 3.40
CA ALA A 36 3.82 0.15 4.67
C ALA A 36 3.21 1.56 4.52
N LEU A 37 3.87 2.44 3.76
CA LEU A 37 3.37 3.80 3.49
C LEU A 37 2.12 3.82 2.61
N ILE A 38 2.09 2.97 1.57
CA ILE A 38 0.91 2.81 0.71
C ILE A 38 -0.27 2.31 1.55
N LEU A 39 -0.10 1.23 2.31
CA LEU A 39 -1.16 0.67 3.15
C LEU A 39 -1.68 1.70 4.18
N ARG A 40 -0.78 2.46 4.81
CA ARG A 40 -1.12 3.54 5.73
C ARG A 40 -1.85 4.71 5.08
N HIS A 41 -1.58 5.00 3.81
CA HIS A 41 -2.29 6.04 3.07
C HIS A 41 -3.78 5.72 2.94
N PHE A 42 -4.12 4.47 2.62
CA PHE A 42 -5.51 4.02 2.49
C PHE A 42 -6.15 3.71 3.84
N ASN A 43 -5.40 3.15 4.78
CA ASN A 43 -5.89 2.84 6.12
C ASN A 43 -4.96 3.38 7.21
N ARG A 44 -5.36 4.48 7.85
CA ARG A 44 -4.57 5.13 8.90
C ARG A 44 -4.40 4.29 10.17
N SER A 45 -5.08 3.15 10.33
CA SER A 45 -4.84 2.22 11.44
C SER A 45 -3.52 1.47 11.31
N VAL A 46 -2.91 1.44 10.12
CA VAL A 46 -1.58 0.87 9.92
C VAL A 46 -0.56 1.73 10.66
N ALA A 47 0.12 1.09 11.63
CA ALA A 47 1.13 1.75 12.45
C ALA A 47 2.31 2.24 11.61
N SER A 48 2.95 3.33 12.05
CA SER A 48 4.09 3.91 11.34
C SER A 48 5.31 2.99 11.26
N ASP A 49 5.43 2.04 12.18
CA ASP A 49 6.50 1.05 12.29
C ASP A 49 6.09 -0.34 11.79
N PHE A 50 4.94 -0.45 11.11
CA PHE A 50 4.42 -1.68 10.51
C PHE A 50 5.45 -2.42 9.65
N TRP A 51 6.33 -1.69 8.95
CA TRP A 51 7.39 -2.27 8.11
C TRP A 51 8.31 -3.24 8.88
N ARG A 52 8.42 -3.13 10.20
CA ARG A 52 9.21 -4.03 11.07
C ARG A 52 8.58 -5.41 11.22
N LEU A 53 7.29 -5.55 10.90
CA LEU A 53 6.53 -6.80 11.02
C LEU A 53 6.49 -7.61 9.72
N LEU A 54 7.00 -7.05 8.62
CA LEU A 54 7.01 -7.70 7.31
C LEU A 54 8.03 -8.85 7.29
N SER A 55 7.61 -10.03 6.85
CA SER A 55 8.53 -11.08 6.40
C SER A 55 8.72 -10.95 4.89
N MET A 56 9.91 -11.26 4.37
CA MET A 56 10.16 -11.17 2.93
C MET A 56 10.30 -12.57 2.33
N PRO A 57 9.52 -12.90 1.27
CA PRO A 57 8.49 -12.07 0.64
C PRO A 57 7.21 -11.96 1.49
N ASP A 58 6.38 -10.97 1.18
CA ASP A 58 5.06 -10.79 1.79
C ASP A 58 4.07 -10.38 0.71
N ILE A 59 2.85 -10.89 0.78
CA ILE A 59 1.78 -10.51 -0.15
C ILE A 59 0.62 -9.95 0.65
N TYR A 60 0.28 -8.69 0.36
CA TYR A 60 -0.86 -8.01 0.95
C TYR A 60 -1.87 -7.66 -0.13
N ARG A 61 -3.14 -7.83 0.21
CA ARG A 61 -4.28 -7.40 -0.60
C ARG A 61 -4.94 -6.21 0.07
N LEU A 62 -5.04 -5.12 -0.68
CA LEU A 62 -5.78 -3.92 -0.33
C LEU A 62 -7.06 -3.90 -1.19
N ALA A 63 -8.23 -4.00 -0.55
CA ALA A 63 -9.51 -3.86 -1.25
C ALA A 63 -10.11 -2.48 -0.98
N ILE A 64 -10.33 -1.72 -2.05
CA ILE A 64 -10.96 -0.39 -2.00
C ILE A 64 -12.35 -0.54 -2.63
N ARG A 65 -13.39 -0.12 -1.91
CA ARG A 65 -14.78 -0.18 -2.38
C ARG A 65 -15.48 1.13 -2.08
N THR A 66 -16.22 1.64 -3.06
CA THR A 66 -17.04 2.85 -2.88
C THR A 66 -18.04 2.64 -1.73
N GLY A 67 -18.06 3.56 -0.78
CA GLY A 67 -18.98 3.50 0.37
C GLY A 67 -18.57 2.51 1.48
N SER A 68 -17.36 1.96 1.46
CA SER A 68 -16.83 1.11 2.55
C SER A 68 -15.39 1.49 2.90
N PRO A 69 -14.98 1.32 4.17
CA PRO A 69 -13.57 1.47 4.54
C PRO A 69 -12.69 0.47 3.77
N PRO A 70 -11.48 0.86 3.35
CA PRO A 70 -10.57 -0.06 2.71
C PRO A 70 -10.13 -1.16 3.66
N THR A 71 -10.07 -2.39 3.17
CA THR A 71 -9.63 -3.54 3.95
C THR A 71 -8.23 -3.98 3.51
N ILE A 72 -7.45 -4.43 4.48
CA ILE A 72 -6.09 -4.92 4.28
C ILE A 72 -6.02 -6.35 4.80
N GLU A 73 -5.55 -7.26 3.97
CA GLU A 73 -5.41 -8.68 4.27
C GLU A 73 -3.99 -9.13 3.90
N ARG A 74 -3.32 -9.83 4.81
CA ARG A 74 -2.07 -10.53 4.48
C ARG A 74 -2.43 -11.88 3.87
N VAL A 75 -2.08 -12.07 2.60
CA VAL A 75 -2.44 -13.25 1.82
C VAL A 75 -1.34 -14.31 1.88
N TRP A 76 -0.09 -13.91 2.08
CA TRP A 76 1.06 -14.80 2.19
C TRP A 76 2.20 -14.14 2.99
N SER A 77 3.01 -14.96 3.68
CA SER A 77 4.10 -14.56 4.59
C SER A 77 5.28 -15.52 4.65
#